data_AF-A0A1H7SJD0-F1
#
_entry.id   AF-A0A1H7SJD0-F1
#
_cell.length_a   1.000
_cell.length_b   1.000
_cell.length_c   1.000
_cell.angle_alpha   90.00
_cell.angle_beta   90.00
_cell.angle_gamma   90.00
#
_symmetry.space_group_name_H-M   'P 1'
#
loop_
_entity.id
_entity.type
_entity.pdbx_description
1 polymer ?
#
loop_
_entity_poly.entity_id
_entity_poly.type
_entity_poly.pdbx_seq_one_letter_code
_entity_poly.pdbx_strand_id
1 'polypeptide(L)'
;MAHEFRQVCDIFNLTPEEIIQDFINNVSIAEYLCDPFAPNRWANTFVLEFVIAQVESEEIMTKYGEFVEKLISSVLSNPKEAKTISRKMVDEWHKAVLEDRIKDMMDDQDAEEDNEL
;
A
#
# COMPACT_ATOMS: atom_id res chain seq x y z
N MET A 1 -21.27 -1.03 13.17
CA MET A 1 -21.48 -0.35 11.88
C MET A 1 -22.06 1.03 12.16
N ALA A 2 -21.48 2.08 11.60
CA ALA A 2 -21.97 3.46 11.80
C ALA A 2 -23.40 3.61 11.27
N HIS A 3 -24.20 4.46 11.91
CA HIS A 3 -25.59 4.67 11.54
C HIS A 3 -25.72 5.22 10.11
N GLU A 4 -24.88 6.18 9.78
CA GLU A 4 -24.83 6.87 8.49
C GLU A 4 -24.40 5.91 7.36
N PHE A 5 -23.49 4.97 7.64
CA PHE A 5 -23.08 3.98 6.65
C PHE A 5 -24.23 3.03 6.29
N ARG A 6 -25.04 2.64 7.28
CA ARG A 6 -26.25 1.85 7.02
C ARG A 6 -27.25 2.64 6.17
N GLN A 7 -27.45 3.92 6.45
CA GLN A 7 -28.34 4.76 5.64
C GLN A 7 -27.88 4.83 4.18
N VAL A 8 -26.58 4.96 3.92
CA VAL A 8 -26.02 4.92 2.56
C VAL A 8 -26.32 3.57 1.88
N CYS A 9 -26.10 2.46 2.58
CA CYS A 9 -26.41 1.13 2.08
C CYS A 9 -27.90 1.01 1.70
N ASP A 10 -28.80 1.45 2.58
CA ASP A 10 -30.25 1.41 2.38
C ASP A 10 -30.70 2.30 1.21
N ILE A 11 -30.15 3.53 1.09
CA ILE A 11 -30.51 4.49 0.03
C ILE A 11 -30.14 3.97 -1.36
N PHE A 12 -28.96 3.35 -1.49
CA PHE A 12 -28.44 2.92 -2.78
C PHE A 12 -28.64 1.41 -3.05
N ASN A 13 -29.34 0.70 -2.15
CA ASN A 13 -29.54 -0.75 -2.21
C ASN A 13 -28.21 -1.51 -2.39
N LEU A 14 -27.24 -1.15 -1.54
CA LEU A 14 -25.93 -1.78 -1.46
C LEU A 14 -25.80 -2.57 -0.17
N THR A 15 -24.96 -3.59 -0.18
CA THR A 15 -24.51 -4.28 1.03
C THR A 15 -23.14 -3.78 1.47
N PRO A 16 -22.85 -3.79 2.78
CA PRO A 16 -21.50 -3.54 3.31
C PRO A 16 -20.44 -4.40 2.62
N GLU A 17 -20.74 -5.68 2.39
CA GLU A 17 -19.83 -6.64 1.78
C GLU A 17 -19.47 -6.27 0.35
N GLU A 18 -20.44 -5.80 -0.45
CA GLU A 18 -20.20 -5.30 -1.80
C GLU A 18 -19.26 -4.08 -1.79
N ILE A 19 -19.49 -3.12 -0.89
CA ILE A 19 -18.67 -1.91 -0.78
C ILE A 19 -17.23 -2.27 -0.38
N ILE A 20 -17.06 -3.16 0.60
CA ILE A 20 -15.74 -3.59 1.05
C ILE A 20 -15.02 -4.39 -0.03
N GLN A 21 -15.72 -5.28 -0.74
CA GLN A 21 -15.11 -6.05 -1.81
C GLN A 21 -14.72 -5.16 -3.00
N ASP A 22 -15.55 -4.17 -3.36
CA ASP A 22 -15.22 -3.19 -4.39
C ASP A 22 -14.01 -2.33 -3.99
N PHE A 23 -13.95 -1.91 -2.73
CA PHE A 23 -12.76 -1.26 -2.19
C PHE A 23 -11.51 -2.12 -2.38
N ILE A 24 -11.52 -3.38 -1.92
CA ILE A 24 -10.38 -4.31 -2.01
C ILE A 24 -9.95 -4.51 -3.47
N ASN A 25 -10.91 -4.72 -4.37
CA ASN A 25 -10.64 -4.95 -5.79
C ASN A 25 -9.99 -3.75 -6.50
N ASN A 26 -10.12 -2.55 -5.93
CA ASN A 26 -9.61 -1.31 -6.48
C ASN A 26 -8.34 -0.78 -5.79
N VAL A 27 -7.82 -1.48 -4.78
CA VAL A 27 -6.51 -1.16 -4.18
C VAL A 27 -5.39 -1.58 -5.15
N SER A 28 -4.62 -0.59 -5.58
CA SER A 28 -3.47 -0.71 -6.49
C SER A 28 -2.57 0.53 -6.35
N ILE A 29 -1.57 0.45 -5.46
CA ILE A 29 -0.57 1.52 -5.26
C ILE A 29 0.14 1.86 -6.58
N ALA A 30 0.40 0.84 -7.40
CA ALA A 30 1.00 1.01 -8.72
C ALA A 30 0.17 1.91 -9.64
N GLU A 31 -1.15 1.73 -9.65
CA GLU A 31 -2.07 2.54 -10.47
C GLU A 31 -2.26 3.93 -9.88
N TYR A 32 -2.35 4.03 -8.55
CA TYR A 32 -2.43 5.31 -7.84
C TYR A 32 -1.26 6.26 -8.17
N LEU A 33 -0.05 5.71 -8.26
CA LEU A 33 1.16 6.50 -8.52
C LEU A 33 1.38 6.83 -9.99
N CYS A 34 0.79 6.07 -10.93
CA CYS A 34 1.03 6.27 -12.37
C CYS A 34 -0.15 6.88 -13.13
N ASP A 35 -1.37 6.82 -12.61
CA ASP A 35 -2.57 7.39 -13.23
C ASP A 35 -3.34 8.27 -12.24
N PRO A 36 -3.08 9.60 -12.23
CA PRO A 36 -3.75 10.50 -11.30
C PRO A 36 -5.25 10.68 -11.60
N PHE A 37 -5.73 10.23 -12.77
CA PHE A 37 -7.11 10.38 -13.22
C PHE A 37 -7.92 9.09 -13.11
N ALA A 38 -7.35 8.02 -12.56
CA ALA A 38 -8.04 6.75 -12.39
C ALA A 38 -9.33 6.95 -11.55
N PRO A 39 -10.51 6.50 -12.04
CA PRO A 39 -11.79 6.73 -11.34
C PRO A 39 -11.87 6.00 -10.00
N ASN A 40 -11.10 4.94 -9.83
CA ASN A 40 -11.00 4.11 -8.63
C ASN A 40 -9.88 4.55 -7.67
N ARG A 41 -9.31 5.75 -7.88
CA ARG A 41 -8.23 6.30 -7.04
C ARG A 41 -8.60 6.41 -5.56
N TRP A 42 -9.90 6.57 -5.26
CA TRP A 42 -10.42 6.73 -3.89
C TRP A 42 -10.00 5.59 -2.94
N ALA A 43 -9.97 4.34 -3.42
CA ALA A 43 -9.60 3.19 -2.60
C ALA A 43 -8.14 3.30 -2.13
N ASN A 44 -7.27 3.73 -3.03
CA ASN A 44 -5.86 3.93 -2.75
C ASN A 44 -5.60 5.12 -1.81
N THR A 45 -6.33 6.22 -1.98
CA THR A 45 -6.27 7.35 -1.04
C THR A 45 -6.61 6.90 0.37
N PHE A 46 -7.70 6.14 0.54
CA PHE A 46 -8.08 5.62 1.86
C PHE A 46 -6.98 4.75 2.47
N VAL A 47 -6.43 3.79 1.71
CA VAL A 47 -5.34 2.91 2.20
C VAL A 47 -4.13 3.72 2.63
N LEU A 48 -3.70 4.70 1.83
CA LEU A 48 -2.51 5.48 2.13
C LEU A 48 -2.69 6.35 3.38
N GLU A 49 -3.82 7.02 3.53
CA GLU A 49 -4.15 7.79 4.74
C GLU A 49 -4.17 6.88 5.98
N PHE A 50 -4.76 5.70 5.85
CA PHE A 50 -4.77 4.71 6.93
C PHE A 50 -3.35 4.25 7.28
N VAL A 51 -2.53 3.90 6.29
CA VAL A 51 -1.14 3.47 6.51
C VAL A 51 -0.33 4.59 7.17
N ILE A 52 -0.40 5.82 6.66
CA ILE A 52 0.31 6.97 7.24
C ILE A 52 -0.10 7.20 8.69
N ALA A 53 -1.38 7.05 9.02
CA ALA A 53 -1.88 7.21 10.39
C ALA A 53 -1.43 6.08 11.34
N GLN A 54 -1.03 4.92 10.82
CA GLN A 54 -0.60 3.76 11.61
C GLN A 54 0.92 3.58 11.63
N VAL A 55 1.65 4.09 10.64
CA VAL A 55 3.10 4.00 10.57
C VAL A 55 3.72 5.12 11.42
N GLU A 56 4.13 4.77 12.63
CA GLU A 56 4.82 5.69 13.56
C GLU A 56 6.34 5.72 13.35
N SER A 57 6.89 4.86 12.48
CA SER A 57 8.33 4.78 12.22
C SER A 57 8.78 5.78 11.15
N GLU A 58 9.60 6.74 11.56
CA GLU A 58 10.25 7.72 10.67
C GLU A 58 11.09 7.02 9.58
N GLU A 59 11.78 5.93 9.93
CA GLU A 59 12.59 5.16 8.99
C GLU A 59 11.75 4.54 7.87
N ILE A 60 10.60 3.95 8.20
CA ILE A 60 9.67 3.38 7.21
C ILE A 60 9.15 4.49 6.29
N MET A 61 8.83 5.65 6.85
CA MET A 61 8.36 6.80 6.07
C MET A 61 9.44 7.34 5.13
N THR A 62 10.71 7.37 5.54
CA THR A 62 11.84 7.71 4.67
C THR A 62 11.98 6.72 3.52
N LYS A 63 12.04 5.42 3.80
CA LYS A 63 12.13 4.37 2.76
C LYS A 63 10.95 4.44 1.78
N TYR A 64 9.75 4.72 2.28
CA TYR A 64 8.56 4.93 1.46
C TYR A 64 8.69 6.16 0.54
N GLY A 65 9.18 7.29 1.07
CA GLY A 65 9.42 8.50 0.30
C GLY A 65 10.41 8.28 -0.85
N GLU A 66 11.56 7.67 -0.57
CA GLU A 66 12.58 7.35 -1.58
C GLU A 66 12.04 6.44 -2.68
N PHE A 67 11.26 5.43 -2.31
CA PHE A 67 10.60 4.54 -3.27
C PHE A 67 9.64 5.31 -4.19
N VAL A 68 8.77 6.14 -3.62
CA VAL A 68 7.78 6.91 -4.37
C VAL A 68 8.48 7.88 -5.33
N GLU A 69 9.52 8.57 -4.90
CA GLU A 69 10.31 9.46 -5.77
C GLU A 69 10.93 8.72 -6.95
N LYS A 70 11.56 7.57 -6.70
CA LYS A 70 12.15 6.72 -7.75
C LYS A 70 11.09 6.24 -8.74
N LEU A 71 9.92 5.84 -8.25
CA LEU A 71 8.82 5.38 -9.09
C LEU A 71 8.28 6.51 -9.96
N ILE A 72 8.00 7.67 -9.39
CA ILE A 72 7.51 8.85 -10.12
C ILE A 72 8.51 9.22 -11.23
N SER A 73 9.81 9.29 -10.90
CA SER A 73 10.86 9.58 -11.88
C SER A 73 10.89 8.59 -13.04
N SER A 74 10.74 7.30 -12.74
CA SER A 74 10.73 6.21 -13.74
C SER A 74 9.50 6.28 -14.65
N VAL A 75 8.33 6.58 -14.07
CA VAL A 75 7.06 6.76 -14.78
C VAL A 75 7.10 7.99 -15.69
N LEU A 76 7.57 9.13 -15.18
CA LEU A 76 7.68 10.37 -15.96
C LEU A 76 8.67 10.26 -17.12
N SER A 77 9.73 9.46 -16.95
CA SER A 77 10.71 9.20 -18.01
C SER A 77 10.16 8.30 -19.12
N ASN A 78 9.19 7.43 -18.82
CA ASN A 78 8.65 6.45 -19.76
C ASN A 78 7.10 6.37 -19.66
N PRO A 79 6.37 7.44 -20.02
CA PRO A 79 4.93 7.53 -19.77
C PRO A 79 4.11 6.46 -20.50
N LYS A 80 4.59 5.95 -21.64
CA LYS A 80 3.93 4.86 -22.38
C LYS A 80 4.00 3.51 -21.66
N GLU A 81 4.99 3.34 -20.79
CA GLU A 81 5.23 2.10 -20.02
C GLU A 81 4.91 2.29 -18.54
N ALA A 82 4.38 3.45 -18.16
CA ALA A 82 4.12 3.87 -16.77
C ALA A 82 3.46 2.78 -15.93
N LYS A 83 2.40 2.14 -16.45
CA LYS A 83 1.65 1.08 -15.76
C LYS A 83 2.46 -0.20 -15.56
N THR A 84 3.31 -0.57 -16.51
CA THR A 84 4.17 -1.75 -16.41
C THR A 84 5.31 -1.50 -15.44
N ILE A 85 5.93 -0.31 -15.53
CA ILE A 85 7.01 0.12 -14.64
C ILE A 85 6.51 0.21 -13.20
N SER A 86 5.38 0.87 -12.96
CA SER A 86 4.85 1.04 -11.60
C SER A 86 4.53 -0.29 -10.93
N ARG A 87 3.90 -1.23 -11.65
CA ARG A 87 3.63 -2.58 -11.15
C ARG A 87 4.90 -3.32 -10.79
N LYS A 88 5.88 -3.34 -11.71
CA LYS A 88 7.17 -3.99 -11.48
C LYS A 88 7.89 -3.43 -10.25
N MET A 89 7.91 -2.11 -10.11
CA MET A 89 8.58 -1.46 -8.98
C MET A 89 7.88 -1.75 -7.64
N VAL A 90 6.54 -1.76 -7.62
CA VAL A 90 5.79 -2.14 -6.42
C VAL A 90 6.02 -3.61 -6.06
N ASP A 91 6.09 -4.52 -7.04
CA ASP A 91 6.42 -5.93 -6.80
C ASP A 91 7.84 -6.11 -6.23
N GLU A 92 8.81 -5.38 -6.76
CA GLU A 92 10.20 -5.38 -6.26
C GLU A 92 10.28 -4.84 -4.83
N TRP A 93 9.57 -3.75 -4.54
CA TRP A 93 9.52 -3.17 -3.20
C TRP A 93 8.85 -4.11 -2.20
N HIS A 94 7.74 -4.75 -2.57
CA HIS A 94 7.08 -5.74 -1.74
C HIS A 94 8.02 -6.90 -1.37
N LYS A 95 8.77 -7.44 -2.34
CA LYS A 95 9.75 -8.50 -2.09
C LYS A 95 10.84 -8.04 -1.11
N ALA A 96 11.42 -6.87 -1.35
CA ALA A 96 12.46 -6.32 -0.47
C ALA A 96 11.97 -6.15 0.97
N VAL A 97 10.75 -5.65 1.17
CA VAL A 97 10.14 -5.50 2.52
C VAL A 97 9.92 -6.86 3.18
N LEU A 98 9.53 -7.90 2.43
CA LEU A 98 9.41 -9.25 2.99
C LEU A 98 10.77 -9.85 3.36
N GLU A 99 11.79 -9.64 2.53
CA GLU A 99 13.15 -10.10 2.79
C GLU A 99 13.75 -9.43 4.04
N ASP A 100 13.59 -8.11 4.18
CA ASP A 100 14.02 -7.38 5.39
C ASP A 100 13.32 -7.91 6.65
N ARG A 101 11.99 -8.12 6.60
CA ARG A 101 11.24 -8.67 7.75
C ARG A 101 11.68 -10.08 8.13
N ILE A 102 12.00 -10.93 7.15
CA ILE A 102 12.50 -12.28 7.41
C ILE A 102 13.86 -12.19 8.10
N LYS A 103 14.72 -11.29 7.64
CA LYS A 103 16.04 -11.08 8.23
C LYS A 103 15.95 -10.58 9.67
N ASP A 104 15.12 -9.58 9.93
CA ASP A 104 14.90 -9.04 11.28
C ASP A 104 14.42 -10.14 12.24
N MET A 105 13.50 -11.00 11.80
CA MET A 105 13.04 -12.14 12.60
C MET A 105 14.11 -13.19 12.89
N MET A 106 15.06 -13.39 11.97
CA MET A 106 16.17 -14.32 12.17
C MET A 106 17.22 -13.74 13.12
N ASP A 107 17.57 -12.47 12.93
CA ASP A 107 18.54 -11.76 13.77
C ASP A 107 18.04 -11.64 15.23
N ASP A 108 16.73 -11.46 15.44
CA ASP A 108 16.10 -11.46 16.77
C ASP A 108 16.14 -12.84 17.46
N GLN A 109 16.01 -13.94 16.70
CA GLN A 109 16.06 -15.31 17.24
C GLN A 109 17.48 -15.70 17.67
N ASP A 110 18.49 -15.36 16.87
CA ASP A 110 19.89 -15.62 17.20
C ASP A 110 20.34 -14.83 18.46
N ALA A 111 19.80 -13.62 18.66
CA ALA A 111 20.08 -12.78 19.83
C ALA A 111 19.40 -13.27 21.13
N GLU A 112 18.27 -13.97 21.04
CA GLU A 112 17.62 -14.62 22.18
C GLU A 112 18.33 -15.93 22.57
N GLU A 113 18.78 -16.74 21.61
CA GLU A 113 19.53 -17.98 21.90
C GLU A 113 20.90 -17.72 22.55
N ASP A 114 21.60 -16.65 22.17
CA ASP A 114 22.89 -16.25 22.78
C ASP A 114 22.76 -15.69 24.21
N ASN A 115 21.55 -15.28 24.65
CA ASN A 115 21.29 -14.77 26.01
C ASN A 115 20.81 -15.85 27.00
N GLU A 116 20.52 -17.07 26.54
CA GLU A 116 20.10 -18.20 27.39
C GLU A 116 21.23 -19.22 27.68
N LEU A 117 22.47 -18.95 27.26
CA LEU A 117 23.68 -19.74 27.52
C LEU A 117 24.62 -19.08 28.55
#